data_AF-X1J3L2-F1
#
_entry.id   AF-X1J3L2-F1
#
_cell.length_a   1.000
_cell.length_b   1.000
_cell.length_c   1.000
_cell.angle_alpha   90.00
_cell.angle_beta   90.00
_cell.angle_gamma   90.00
#
_symmetry.space_group_name_H-M   'P 1'
#
loop_
_entity.id
_entity.type
_entity.pdbx_description
1 polymer ?
#
loop_
_entity_poly.entity_id
_entity_poly.type
_entity_poly.pdbx_seq_one_letter_code
_entity_poly.pdbx_strand_id
1 'polypeptide(L)'
;FDLKFKSRITKEISDIISINEDKLNQNINSFTKNYDLDEDRLRTLFEFQKEGIRICSPLKDNIRKSLQIKTLMLLGVLLKKVYDVNNFSGKILLKGSRTSIERLDLLNSNKSYMKYFSANKPKSAMQLTFAGEKKAIDMLKSYLEKEDCQL
;
A
#
# COMPACT_ATOMS: atom_id res chain seq x y z
N PHE A 1 22.32 -8.24 19.09
CA PHE A 1 21.10 -7.68 18.50
C PHE A 1 21.21 -6.17 18.55
N ASP A 2 21.69 -5.56 17.47
CA ASP A 2 22.07 -4.16 17.46
C ASP A 2 20.90 -3.27 16.98
N LEU A 3 20.61 -2.26 17.79
CA LEU A 3 19.41 -1.42 17.84
C LEU A 3 19.58 -0.17 16.96
N LYS A 4 20.01 -0.31 15.70
CA LYS A 4 20.26 0.83 14.79
C LYS A 4 19.90 0.62 13.31
N PHE A 5 18.91 -0.21 13.01
CA PHE A 5 18.39 -0.25 11.63
C PHE A 5 17.42 0.90 11.39
N LYS A 6 17.96 2.07 11.05
CA LYS A 6 17.20 3.20 10.49
C LYS A 6 16.33 2.66 9.35
N SER A 7 15.02 2.68 9.57
CA SER A 7 13.98 2.55 8.55
C SER A 7 14.24 3.58 7.46
N ARG A 8 14.99 3.20 6.42
CA ARG A 8 15.05 4.00 5.19
C ARG A 8 13.93 3.47 4.30
N ILE A 9 12.74 4.00 4.51
CA ILE A 9 11.86 4.23 3.36
C ILE A 9 12.71 5.05 2.38
N THR A 10 12.78 4.61 1.11
CA THR A 10 13.63 5.26 0.12
C THR A 10 13.29 6.75 0.08
N LYS A 11 14.31 7.62 0.11
CA LYS A 11 14.20 9.09 0.08
C LYS A 11 13.13 9.60 -0.90
N GLU A 12 12.97 8.90 -2.03
CA GLU A 12 11.94 9.16 -3.04
C GLU A 12 10.47 9.12 -2.55
N ILE A 13 10.06 8.25 -1.61
CA ILE A 13 8.68 8.29 -1.06
C ILE A 13 8.59 9.39 -0.01
N SER A 14 9.61 9.54 0.84
CA SER A 14 9.66 10.60 1.86
C SER A 14 9.64 12.00 1.25
N ASP A 15 10.25 12.20 0.08
CA ASP A 15 10.24 13.48 -0.64
C ASP A 15 8.84 13.78 -1.22
N ILE A 16 8.00 12.76 -1.42
CA ILE A 16 6.60 12.88 -1.88
C ILE A 16 5.63 13.01 -0.70
N ILE A 17 5.98 12.43 0.45
CA ILE A 17 5.11 12.32 1.63
C ILE A 17 5.77 13.02 2.81
N SER A 18 5.28 14.22 3.11
CA SER A 18 5.56 14.90 4.37
C SER A 18 4.24 15.32 5.00
N ILE A 19 3.81 14.54 5.99
CA ILE A 19 2.61 14.79 6.78
C ILE A 19 2.99 14.86 8.27
N ASN A 20 2.43 15.82 9.00
CA ASN A 20 2.62 15.87 10.45
C ASN A 20 1.81 14.76 11.14
N GLU A 21 2.14 14.49 12.40
CA GLU A 21 1.58 13.36 13.14
C GLU A 21 0.09 13.50 13.42
N ASP A 22 -0.35 14.70 13.79
CA ASP A 22 -1.74 14.99 14.10
C ASP A 22 -2.62 14.81 12.87
N LYS A 23 -2.19 15.34 11.73
CA LYS A 23 -2.89 15.21 10.45
C LYS A 23 -2.90 13.75 9.98
N LEU A 24 -1.80 13.01 10.16
CA LEU A 24 -1.76 11.59 9.84
C LEU A 24 -2.80 10.81 10.65
N ASN A 25 -2.86 11.02 11.96
CA ASN A 25 -3.83 10.36 12.82
C ASN A 25 -5.27 10.79 12.50
N GLN A 26 -5.53 12.07 12.24
CA GLN A 26 -6.84 12.53 11.78
C GLN A 26 -7.26 11.87 10.47
N ASN A 27 -6.33 11.71 9.52
CA ASN A 27 -6.60 11.07 8.24
C ASN A 27 -6.89 9.57 8.41
N ILE A 28 -6.15 8.86 9.27
CA ILE A 28 -6.42 7.46 9.61
C ILE A 28 -7.81 7.33 10.24
N ASN A 29 -8.12 8.13 11.26
CA ASN A 29 -9.40 8.08 11.97
C ASN A 29 -10.59 8.43 11.05
N SER A 30 -10.39 9.39 10.15
CA SER A 30 -11.42 9.76 9.18
C SER A 30 -11.61 8.65 8.15
N PHE A 31 -10.52 8.03 7.69
CA PHE A 31 -10.56 6.91 6.76
C PHE A 31 -11.27 5.69 7.36
N THR A 32 -10.94 5.30 8.58
CA THR A 32 -11.56 4.15 9.25
C THR A 32 -13.05 4.37 9.49
N LYS A 33 -13.45 5.57 9.91
CA LYS A 33 -14.88 5.92 10.06
C LYS A 33 -15.64 5.94 8.74
N ASN A 34 -15.08 6.56 7.70
CA ASN A 34 -15.74 6.69 6.40
C ASN A 34 -15.96 5.34 5.70
N TYR A 35 -15.15 4.34 6.04
CA TYR A 35 -15.21 3.02 5.43
C TYR A 35 -15.61 1.91 6.40
N ASP A 36 -15.98 2.22 7.64
CA ASP A 36 -16.35 1.23 8.66
C ASP A 36 -15.27 0.16 8.81
N LEU A 37 -14.06 0.60 9.15
CA LEU A 37 -12.88 -0.26 9.32
C LEU A 37 -12.44 -0.25 10.79
N ASP A 38 -11.98 -1.40 11.26
CA ASP A 38 -11.31 -1.53 12.56
C ASP A 38 -9.93 -0.84 12.50
N GLU A 39 -9.79 0.27 13.24
CA GLU A 39 -8.55 1.04 13.29
C GLU A 39 -7.40 0.28 13.95
N ASP A 40 -7.69 -0.48 15.01
CA ASP A 40 -6.66 -1.21 15.77
C ASP A 40 -6.08 -2.34 14.92
N ARG A 41 -6.95 -3.08 14.22
CA ARG A 41 -6.53 -4.07 13.21
C ARG A 41 -5.75 -3.42 12.09
N LEU A 42 -6.17 -2.25 11.61
CA LEU A 42 -5.48 -1.54 10.53
C LEU A 42 -4.06 -1.16 10.96
N ARG A 43 -3.89 -0.62 12.17
CA ARG A 43 -2.57 -0.24 12.73
C ARG A 43 -1.71 -1.45 13.09
N THR A 44 -2.31 -2.61 13.37
CA THR A 44 -1.59 -3.87 13.57
C THR A 44 -0.98 -4.38 12.27
N LEU A 45 -1.73 -4.30 11.16
CA LEU A 45 -1.30 -4.81 9.86
C LEU A 45 -0.40 -3.84 9.08
N PHE A 46 -0.58 -2.54 9.31
CA PHE A 46 0.12 -1.48 8.61
C PHE A 46 0.79 -0.51 9.58
N GLU A 47 2.10 -0.35 9.42
CA GLU A 47 2.91 0.64 10.10
C GLU A 47 2.80 1.96 9.34
N PHE A 48 2.05 2.91 9.90
CA PHE A 48 1.92 4.27 9.37
C PHE A 48 3.04 5.16 9.92
N GLN A 49 3.84 5.72 9.03
CA GLN A 49 4.93 6.65 9.34
C GLN A 49 4.68 7.99 8.63
N LYS A 50 5.35 9.06 9.08
CA LYS A 50 5.26 10.40 8.44
C LYS A 50 5.72 10.38 6.98
N GLU A 51 6.59 9.43 6.65
CA GLU A 51 7.22 9.28 5.33
C GLU A 51 6.55 8.19 4.47
N GLY A 52 5.47 7.55 4.95
CA GLY A 52 4.74 6.54 4.20
C GLY A 52 4.23 5.36 5.03
N ILE A 53 3.85 4.28 4.34
CA ILE A 53 3.21 3.11 4.95
C ILE A 53 4.06 1.87 4.69
N ARG A 54 4.11 1.01 5.70
CA ARG A 54 4.74 -0.30 5.60
C ARG A 54 3.80 -1.40 6.07
N ILE A 55 3.95 -2.59 5.51
CA ILE A 55 3.20 -3.78 5.95
C ILE A 55 4.00 -4.45 7.07
N CYS A 56 3.35 -4.68 8.21
CA CYS A 56 3.98 -5.28 9.40
C CYS A 56 4.34 -6.76 9.19
N SER A 57 3.54 -7.48 8.41
CA SER A 57 3.76 -8.86 7.99
C SER A 57 4.18 -8.92 6.51
N PRO A 58 5.44 -8.62 6.17
CA PRO A 58 5.89 -8.59 4.79
C PRO A 58 5.80 -9.98 4.18
N LEU A 59 5.39 -10.00 2.91
CA LEU A 59 5.30 -11.22 2.13
C LEU A 59 6.70 -11.64 1.68
N LYS A 60 7.11 -12.85 2.07
CA LYS A 60 8.43 -13.43 1.77
C LYS A 60 8.56 -13.86 0.31
N ASP A 61 9.80 -14.05 -0.17
CA ASP A 61 10.15 -14.42 -1.54
C ASP A 61 9.40 -15.67 -2.08
N ASN A 62 9.23 -15.77 -3.41
CA ASN A 62 8.33 -16.68 -4.17
C ASN A 62 6.83 -16.34 -4.19
N ILE A 63 6.49 -15.06 -4.09
CA ILE A 63 5.10 -14.58 -4.14
C ILE A 63 4.45 -14.80 -5.53
N ARG A 64 3.21 -15.30 -5.52
CA ARG A 64 2.34 -15.35 -6.71
C ARG A 64 2.07 -13.93 -7.22
N LYS A 65 2.14 -13.71 -8.53
CA LYS A 65 1.88 -12.40 -9.19
C LYS A 65 0.61 -11.70 -8.69
N SER A 66 -0.47 -12.46 -8.49
CA SER A 66 -1.74 -11.95 -7.98
C SER A 66 -1.61 -11.23 -6.65
N LEU A 67 -0.71 -11.70 -5.79
CA LEU A 67 -0.54 -11.19 -4.46
C LEU A 67 0.21 -9.85 -4.45
N GLN A 68 1.30 -9.70 -5.22
CA GLN A 68 1.95 -8.39 -5.37
C GLN A 68 0.98 -7.32 -5.89
N ILE A 69 0.09 -7.69 -6.82
CA ILE A 69 -0.93 -6.76 -7.31
C ILE A 69 -1.91 -6.40 -6.19
N LYS A 70 -2.36 -7.38 -5.39
CA LYS A 70 -3.21 -7.12 -4.23
C LYS A 70 -2.52 -6.19 -3.23
N THR A 71 -1.24 -6.44 -2.93
CA THR A 71 -0.42 -5.60 -2.06
C THR A 71 -0.32 -4.16 -2.58
N LEU A 72 -0.11 -3.97 -3.88
CA LEU A 72 -0.11 -2.65 -4.51
C LEU A 72 -1.46 -1.95 -4.41
N MET A 73 -2.57 -2.69 -4.55
CA MET A 73 -3.90 -2.12 -4.40
C MET A 73 -4.14 -1.64 -2.96
N LEU A 74 -3.78 -2.44 -1.97
CA LEU A 74 -3.90 -2.09 -0.56
C LEU A 74 -3.03 -0.88 -0.20
N LEU A 75 -1.75 -0.91 -0.58
CA LEU A 75 -0.85 0.22 -0.32
C LEU A 75 -1.27 1.47 -1.08
N GLY A 76 -1.69 1.34 -2.34
CA GLY A 76 -2.15 2.45 -3.16
C GLY A 76 -3.38 3.13 -2.60
N VAL A 77 -4.35 2.38 -2.05
CA VAL A 77 -5.55 2.98 -1.48
C VAL A 77 -5.26 3.69 -0.15
N LEU A 78 -4.38 3.12 0.68
CA LEU A 78 -3.96 3.76 1.91
C LEU A 78 -3.15 5.03 1.63
N LEU A 79 -2.24 5.01 0.64
CA LEU A 79 -1.54 6.21 0.19
C LEU A 79 -2.51 7.30 -0.28
N LYS A 80 -3.51 6.93 -1.08
CA LYS A 80 -4.50 7.88 -1.59
C LYS A 80 -5.37 8.46 -0.49
N LYS A 81 -5.84 7.65 0.45
CA LYS A 81 -6.86 8.05 1.44
C LYS A 81 -6.29 8.59 2.73
N VAL A 82 -5.07 8.18 3.11
CA VAL A 82 -4.41 8.62 4.35
C VAL A 82 -3.38 9.71 4.08
N TYR A 83 -2.72 9.71 2.91
CA TYR A 83 -1.62 10.64 2.59
C TYR A 83 -1.92 11.56 1.40
N ASP A 84 -3.11 11.50 0.82
CA ASP A 84 -3.52 12.27 -0.36
C ASP A 84 -2.60 12.04 -1.60
N VAL A 85 -1.90 10.90 -1.63
CA VAL A 85 -1.00 10.54 -2.72
C VAL A 85 -1.75 9.76 -3.80
N ASN A 86 -2.10 10.46 -4.87
CA ASN A 86 -2.83 9.87 -5.99
C ASN A 86 -1.92 9.15 -7.01
N ASN A 87 -0.65 9.52 -7.06
CA ASN A 87 0.33 9.04 -8.02
C ASN A 87 1.49 8.37 -7.27
N PHE A 88 1.84 7.13 -7.61
CA PHE A 88 2.96 6.43 -7.00
C PHE A 88 3.70 5.55 -8.00
N SER A 89 4.95 5.22 -7.70
CA SER A 89 5.67 4.16 -8.42
C SER A 89 5.47 2.84 -7.70
N GLY A 90 4.86 1.86 -8.35
CA GLY A 90 4.67 0.53 -7.76
C GLY A 90 5.98 -0.12 -7.31
N LYS A 91 7.09 0.12 -8.03
CA LYS A 91 8.41 -0.43 -7.68
C LYS A 91 8.92 0.15 -6.36
N ILE A 92 8.81 1.47 -6.21
CA ILE A 92 9.26 2.16 -5.01
C ILE A 92 8.37 1.75 -3.82
N LEU A 93 7.06 1.64 -4.04
CA LEU A 93 6.09 1.26 -3.00
C LEU A 93 6.30 -0.19 -2.49
N LEU A 94 6.50 -1.15 -3.39
CA LEU A 94 6.84 -2.52 -2.99
C LEU A 94 8.17 -2.58 -2.25
N LYS A 95 9.19 -1.86 -2.73
CA LYS A 95 10.49 -1.78 -2.06
C LYS A 95 10.37 -1.20 -0.64
N GLY A 96 9.63 -0.10 -0.47
CA GLY A 96 9.40 0.54 0.83
C GLY A 96 8.59 -0.32 1.81
N SER A 97 7.64 -1.09 1.29
CA SER A 97 6.84 -2.05 2.08
C SER A 97 7.53 -3.40 2.32
N ARG A 98 8.81 -3.56 1.94
CA ARG A 98 9.59 -4.81 2.06
C ARG A 98 8.95 -6.00 1.34
N THR A 99 8.25 -5.74 0.25
CA THR A 99 7.70 -6.75 -0.64
C THR A 99 8.58 -6.90 -1.87
N SER A 100 8.77 -8.13 -2.37
CA SER A 100 9.58 -8.39 -3.56
C SER A 100 9.11 -7.57 -4.77
N ILE A 101 10.07 -6.97 -5.51
CA ILE A 101 9.84 -6.10 -6.67
C ILE A 101 9.91 -6.82 -8.03
N GLU A 102 10.28 -8.11 -8.03
CA GLU A 102 10.74 -8.86 -9.22
C GLU A 102 9.69 -9.14 -10.31
N ARG A 103 8.44 -8.76 -10.07
CA ARG A 103 7.30 -9.10 -10.94
C ARG A 103 6.38 -7.91 -11.24
N LEU A 104 6.81 -6.69 -10.93
CA LEU A 104 5.99 -5.48 -11.10
C LEU A 104 5.70 -5.16 -12.58
N ASP A 105 6.62 -5.54 -13.47
CA ASP A 105 6.50 -5.49 -14.92
C ASP A 105 5.27 -6.24 -15.46
N LEU A 106 4.66 -7.10 -14.64
CA LEU A 106 3.56 -7.98 -15.03
C LEU A 106 2.16 -7.40 -14.76
N LEU A 107 2.02 -6.18 -14.23
CA LEU A 107 0.73 -5.49 -14.14
C LEU A 107 0.02 -5.40 -15.51
N ASN A 108 0.79 -5.15 -16.57
CA ASN A 108 0.27 -5.10 -17.94
C ASN A 108 0.04 -6.51 -18.55
N SER A 109 0.63 -7.55 -17.96
CA SER A 109 0.48 -8.93 -18.43
C SER A 109 -0.76 -9.62 -17.86
N ASN A 110 -1.30 -9.10 -16.74
CA ASN A 110 -2.47 -9.67 -16.08
C ASN A 110 -3.73 -8.89 -16.42
N LYS A 111 -4.41 -9.32 -17.50
CA LYS A 111 -5.65 -8.69 -18.03
C LYS A 111 -6.70 -8.42 -16.93
N SER A 112 -6.81 -9.28 -15.92
CA SER A 112 -7.77 -9.15 -14.83
C SER A 112 -7.55 -7.92 -13.95
N TYR A 113 -6.33 -7.37 -13.91
CA TYR A 113 -5.96 -6.26 -13.03
C TYR A 113 -5.61 -4.97 -13.76
N MET A 114 -5.49 -4.99 -15.10
CA MET A 114 -5.25 -3.77 -15.90
C MET A 114 -6.31 -2.69 -15.65
N LYS A 115 -7.55 -3.09 -15.33
CA LYS A 115 -8.64 -2.14 -15.05
C LYS A 115 -8.51 -1.40 -13.70
N TYR A 116 -7.65 -1.85 -12.80
CA TYR A 116 -7.54 -1.30 -11.45
C TYR A 116 -6.48 -0.20 -11.31
N PHE A 117 -5.57 -0.09 -12.27
CA PHE A 117 -4.52 0.92 -12.26
C PHE A 117 -4.52 1.73 -13.55
N SER A 118 -4.16 3.01 -13.49
CA SER A 118 -3.66 3.72 -14.66
C SER A 118 -2.34 3.07 -15.09
N ALA A 119 -2.14 2.93 -16.40
CA ALA A 119 -1.14 2.05 -17.00
C ALA A 119 0.25 2.09 -16.31
N ASN A 120 0.86 0.91 -16.10
CA ASN A 120 2.23 0.83 -15.58
C ASN A 120 3.23 0.95 -16.73
N LYS A 121 3.57 2.17 -17.13
CA LYS A 121 4.69 2.41 -18.06
C LYS A 121 5.99 2.56 -17.24
N PRO A 122 7.13 2.01 -17.71
CA PRO A 122 8.42 2.23 -17.05
C PRO A 122 8.65 3.73 -16.82
N LYS A 123 9.08 4.11 -15.61
CA LYS A 123 9.29 5.51 -15.18
C LYS A 123 8.04 6.39 -15.07
N SER A 124 6.84 5.82 -15.20
CA SER A 124 5.58 6.57 -15.07
C SER A 124 4.95 6.30 -13.70
N ALA A 125 4.40 7.35 -13.10
CA ALA A 125 3.56 7.18 -11.92
C ALA A 125 2.25 6.49 -12.32
N MET A 126 1.83 5.53 -11.49
CA MET A 126 0.54 4.87 -11.61
C MET A 126 -0.43 5.41 -10.55
N GLN A 127 -1.71 5.25 -10.82
CA GLN A 127 -2.84 5.68 -9.98
C GLN A 127 -3.82 4.52 -9.87
N LEU A 128 -4.57 4.43 -8.77
CA LEU A 128 -5.74 3.55 -8.76
C LEU A 128 -6.86 4.17 -9.61
N THR A 129 -7.52 3.36 -10.42
CA THR A 129 -8.78 3.76 -11.06
C THR A 129 -9.90 3.73 -10.02
N PHE A 130 -11.06 4.31 -10.33
CA PHE A 130 -12.25 4.19 -9.47
C PHE A 130 -12.61 2.73 -9.15
N ALA A 131 -12.51 1.85 -10.15
CA ALA A 131 -12.73 0.41 -9.95
C ALA A 131 -11.64 -0.22 -9.06
N GLY A 132 -10.39 0.23 -9.20
CA GLY A 132 -9.27 -0.20 -8.37
C GLY A 132 -9.43 0.22 -6.92
N GLU A 133 -9.83 1.46 -6.66
CA GLU A 133 -10.11 1.98 -5.32
C GLU A 133 -11.21 1.18 -4.63
N LYS A 134 -12.37 1.02 -5.28
CA LYS A 134 -13.48 0.25 -4.71
C LYS A 134 -13.03 -1.17 -4.36
N LYS A 135 -12.34 -1.84 -5.29
CA LYS A 135 -11.85 -3.21 -5.06
C LYS A 135 -10.81 -3.29 -3.95
N ALA A 136 -9.95 -2.29 -3.83
CA ALA A 136 -8.93 -2.22 -2.78
C ALA A 136 -9.56 -2.04 -1.38
N ILE A 137 -10.61 -1.21 -1.27
CA ILE A 137 -11.37 -1.03 -0.02
C ILE A 137 -12.07 -2.33 0.37
N ASP A 138 -12.77 -2.98 -0.56
CA ASP A 138 -13.43 -4.27 -0.30
C ASP A 138 -12.42 -5.33 0.17
N MET A 139 -11.23 -5.34 -0.44
CA MET A 139 -10.14 -6.22 -0.03
C MET A 139 -9.60 -5.87 1.35
N LEU A 140 -9.45 -4.59 1.67
CA LEU A 140 -8.96 -4.13 2.96
C LEU A 140 -9.93 -4.56 4.07
N LYS A 141 -11.24 -4.37 3.88
CA LYS A 141 -12.29 -4.86 4.79
C LYS A 141 -12.14 -6.36 5.05
N SER A 142 -12.14 -7.15 3.99
CA SER A 142 -11.98 -8.60 4.11
C SER A 142 -10.65 -9.02 4.75
N TYR A 143 -9.60 -8.21 4.62
CA TYR A 143 -8.30 -8.50 5.21
C TYR A 143 -8.27 -8.20 6.71
N LEU A 144 -8.99 -7.18 7.16
CA LEU A 144 -9.12 -6.84 8.58
C LEU A 144 -10.01 -7.83 9.33
N GLU A 145 -11.07 -8.33 8.69
CA GLU A 145 -12.04 -9.26 9.28
C GLU A 145 -11.51 -10.69 9.46
N LYS A 146 -10.48 -11.10 8.72
CA LYS A 146 -9.96 -12.47 8.77
C LYS A 146 -8.81 -12.60 9.75
N GLU A 147 -8.96 -13.48 10.74
CA GLU A 147 -7.92 -13.82 11.72
C GLU A 147 -6.69 -14.51 11.12
N ASP A 148 -6.80 -15.07 9.91
CA ASP A 148 -5.78 -15.99 9.38
C ASP A 148 -5.57 -15.84 7.86
N CYS A 149 -5.56 -14.60 7.36
CA CYS A 149 -5.32 -14.38 5.95
C CYS A 149 -3.82 -14.31 5.65
N GLN A 150 -3.26 -15.42 5.19
CA GLN A 150 -2.09 -15.37 4.33
C GLN A 150 -2.47 -14.53 3.11
N LEU A 151 -1.98 -13.28 3.08
CA LEU A 151 -1.80 -12.54 1.84
C LEU A 151 -1.02 -13.46 0.89
#